data_AF-E8LKN0-F1
#
_entry.id   AF-E8LKN0-F1
#
_cell.length_a   1.000
_cell.length_b   1.000
_cell.length_c   1.000
_cell.angle_alpha   90.00
_cell.angle_beta   90.00
_cell.angle_gamma   90.00
#
_symmetry.space_group_name_H-M   'P 1'
#
loop_
_entity.id
_entity.type
_entity.pdbx_description
1 polymer ?
#
loop_
_entity_poly.entity_id
_entity_poly.type
_entity_poly.pdbx_seq_one_letter_code
_entity_poly.pdbx_strand_id
1 'polypeptide(L)'
;MPKSALYFLDFYNPNDGELDTALEVGVLRWDQKEERPSVYLHTFLRPQNPSRVRWANALDHGISRKLIMDGNFPTLQEVLNCNFLRDKQVVCLNPGIEPCRSFVRKAISVQGIVNTWQEVFRQNEDIAKLIRPSQMLEYLGLPVKDESNTHYTPLLCRLHSLVAIWFFLSLYKNNPQSLKQGGLPITTLWPLPSVNDVWFENNPQSFKDISPAAIKRFFSDGLADNLNWYALSVFSHDWVFKRQSLPDIAHLKNLDAMADFVFNRVLNLQMKLWVLIYYSIYDKKVKYAQEIALHEGNILSMPQAIREDFTAFFIRHLEDFLSRDQKRQLIRSMVHHYLKERAEEHFESYNYDALYRHNSKDRLSPLLFRADCPQGSFVKCFKEIKKSNNQILYRRYEISGNRHDRQCCIDRINELFNNFMHEVHDPLSCYWSNAPLRQWIQYITGIPWDEYAKIPRPNEPQYLLASRAFLKQVILEERTPWLDELKHTMMKVVEEINAAIDGTYCRQFTFQGISIEVVVSKEQGSFFKRLAHIFNRG
;
A
#
# COMPACT_ATOMS: atom_id res chain seq x y z
N MET A 1 1.47 20.59 -32.74
CA MET A 1 1.71 20.00 -31.40
C MET A 1 0.39 19.46 -30.89
N PRO A 2 0.33 18.25 -30.30
CA PRO A 2 -0.91 17.80 -29.66
C PRO A 2 -1.25 18.78 -28.54
N LYS A 3 -2.44 19.40 -28.58
CA LYS A 3 -2.90 20.31 -27.53
C LYS A 3 -2.97 19.51 -26.22
N SER A 4 -2.09 19.82 -25.27
CA SER A 4 -2.09 19.20 -23.94
C SER A 4 -3.29 19.66 -23.12
N ALA A 5 -3.82 18.80 -22.25
CA ALA A 5 -4.90 19.14 -21.32
C ALA A 5 -4.58 20.37 -20.46
N LEU A 6 -5.61 21.15 -20.15
CA LEU A 6 -5.56 22.30 -19.25
C LEU A 6 -5.89 21.89 -17.82
N TYR A 7 -5.22 22.51 -16.84
CA TYR A 7 -5.42 22.25 -15.42
C TYR A 7 -5.90 23.52 -14.72
N PHE A 8 -7.14 23.53 -14.24
CA PHE A 8 -7.76 24.67 -13.57
C PHE A 8 -7.53 24.58 -12.08
N LEU A 9 -6.82 25.53 -11.49
CA LEU A 9 -6.43 25.54 -10.08
C LEU A 9 -7.18 26.62 -9.30
N ASP A 10 -7.64 26.27 -8.11
CA ASP A 10 -8.25 27.21 -7.17
C ASP A 10 -8.10 26.75 -5.71
N PHE A 11 -8.28 27.68 -4.77
CA PHE A 11 -8.17 27.48 -3.33
C PHE A 11 -9.30 28.14 -2.57
N TYR A 12 -9.74 27.50 -1.50
CA TYR A 12 -10.57 28.17 -0.51
C TYR A 12 -9.71 28.64 0.67
N ASN A 13 -9.80 29.95 0.94
CA ASN A 13 -9.16 30.58 2.07
C ASN A 13 -10.20 31.39 2.87
N PRO A 14 -10.50 31.03 4.12
CA PRO A 14 -11.44 31.76 4.97
C PRO A 14 -10.89 33.12 5.43
N ASN A 15 -9.57 33.33 5.37
CA ASN A 15 -8.91 34.59 5.69
C ASN A 15 -8.24 35.15 4.44
N ASP A 16 -8.92 36.07 3.74
CA ASP A 16 -8.36 36.71 2.56
C ASP A 16 -6.94 37.25 2.81
N GLY A 17 -5.99 36.84 1.97
CA GLY A 17 -4.59 37.26 2.03
C GLY A 17 -3.67 36.49 3.00
N GLU A 18 -4.19 35.59 3.84
CA GLU A 18 -3.36 34.80 4.76
C GLU A 18 -3.14 33.38 4.24
N LEU A 19 -1.94 33.06 3.75
CA LEU A 19 -1.68 31.77 3.12
C LEU A 19 -1.91 30.54 3.99
N ASP A 20 -1.47 30.62 5.24
CA ASP A 20 -1.39 29.48 6.14
C ASP A 20 -2.75 29.03 6.69
N THR A 21 -3.83 29.72 6.29
CA THR A 21 -5.21 29.43 6.66
C THR A 21 -6.02 28.80 5.54
N ALA A 22 -5.45 28.56 4.36
CA ALA A 22 -6.13 27.82 3.29
C ALA A 22 -6.63 26.46 3.80
N LEU A 23 -7.89 26.13 3.49
CA LEU A 23 -8.57 24.93 4.01
C LEU A 23 -8.94 23.92 2.93
N GLU A 24 -8.92 24.30 1.66
CA GLU A 24 -9.27 23.41 0.56
C GLU A 24 -8.51 23.82 -0.71
N VAL A 25 -8.10 22.83 -1.50
CA VAL A 25 -7.50 23.00 -2.81
C VAL A 25 -8.17 22.08 -3.81
N GLY A 26 -8.42 22.61 -5.01
CA GLY A 26 -9.03 21.88 -6.10
C GLY A 26 -8.29 22.10 -7.41
N VAL A 27 -8.20 21.05 -8.22
CA VAL A 27 -7.73 21.10 -9.59
C VAL A 27 -8.65 20.30 -10.48
N LEU A 28 -9.17 20.93 -11.52
CA LEU A 28 -9.85 20.24 -12.61
C LEU A 28 -8.91 20.05 -13.79
N ARG A 29 -8.89 18.88 -14.41
CA ARG A 29 -8.23 18.63 -15.69
C ARG A 29 -9.27 18.63 -16.79
N TRP A 30 -9.01 19.34 -17.88
CA TRP A 30 -9.87 19.33 -19.04
C TRP A 30 -9.07 19.15 -20.33
N ASP A 31 -9.35 18.05 -21.04
CA ASP A 31 -8.96 17.89 -22.44
C ASP A 31 -10.07 18.44 -23.34
N GLN A 32 -9.73 19.17 -24.41
CA GLN A 32 -10.74 19.71 -25.34
C GLN A 32 -11.54 18.62 -26.06
N LYS A 33 -11.07 17.36 -26.04
CA LYS A 33 -11.80 16.19 -26.54
C LYS A 33 -12.80 15.61 -25.53
N GLU A 34 -12.66 15.96 -24.26
CA GLU A 34 -13.57 15.54 -23.18
C GLU A 34 -14.74 16.53 -23.12
N GLU A 35 -15.97 16.01 -23.05
CA GLU A 35 -17.17 16.85 -22.95
C GLU A 35 -17.20 17.67 -21.65
N ARG A 36 -16.43 17.25 -20.63
CA ARG A 36 -16.41 17.87 -19.31
C ARG A 36 -15.05 17.75 -18.60
N PRO A 37 -14.67 18.73 -17.76
CA PRO A 37 -13.54 18.60 -16.84
C PRO A 37 -13.71 17.45 -15.84
N SER A 38 -12.60 16.77 -15.54
CA SER A 38 -12.48 15.75 -14.49
C SER A 38 -11.77 16.32 -13.25
N VAL A 39 -12.14 15.88 -12.06
CA VAL A 39 -11.44 16.25 -10.83
C VAL A 39 -10.07 15.57 -10.82
N TYR A 40 -9.01 16.38 -10.85
CA TYR A 40 -7.62 15.92 -10.87
C TYR A 40 -7.01 15.92 -9.46
N LEU A 41 -7.33 16.94 -8.67
CA LEU A 41 -6.98 17.03 -7.26
C LEU A 41 -8.17 17.67 -6.54
N HIS A 42 -8.49 17.16 -5.38
CA HIS A 42 -9.40 17.78 -4.44
C HIS A 42 -9.01 17.33 -3.04
N THR A 43 -8.66 18.25 -2.16
CA THR A 43 -8.42 17.88 -0.78
C THR A 43 -8.64 19.05 0.16
N PHE A 44 -9.01 18.71 1.39
CA PHE A 44 -8.93 19.63 2.51
C PHE A 44 -7.48 19.78 2.98
N LEU A 45 -7.21 20.92 3.59
CA LEU A 45 -5.88 21.29 4.06
C LEU A 45 -5.91 21.49 5.57
N ARG A 46 -4.93 20.91 6.25
CA ARG A 46 -4.70 21.17 7.67
C ARG A 46 -3.91 22.49 7.81
N PRO A 47 -4.50 23.53 8.42
CA PRO A 47 -3.80 24.79 8.62
C PRO A 47 -2.69 24.61 9.65
N GLN A 48 -1.55 25.30 9.45
CA GLN A 48 -0.43 25.25 10.40
C GLN A 48 -0.79 25.86 11.75
N ASN A 49 -1.63 26.91 11.73
CA ASN A 49 -2.12 27.57 12.93
C ASN A 49 -3.67 27.64 12.93
N PRO A 50 -4.35 26.59 13.43
CA PRO A 50 -5.82 26.51 13.45
C PRO A 50 -6.50 27.64 14.24
N SER A 51 -5.79 28.32 15.14
CA SER A 51 -6.34 29.41 15.95
C SER A 51 -6.58 30.70 15.15
N ARG A 52 -5.86 30.88 14.03
CA ARG A 52 -6.00 32.06 13.16
C ARG A 52 -7.15 31.94 12.17
N VAL A 53 -7.64 30.74 11.92
CA VAL A 53 -8.68 30.47 10.92
C VAL A 53 -10.02 31.10 11.34
N ARG A 54 -10.64 31.85 10.42
CA ARG A 54 -12.02 32.35 10.56
C ARG A 54 -13.01 31.22 10.34
N TRP A 55 -13.24 30.43 11.39
CA TRP A 55 -14.10 29.25 11.33
C TRP A 55 -15.56 29.53 10.97
N ALA A 56 -16.07 30.75 11.21
CA ALA A 56 -17.41 31.15 10.76
C ALA A 56 -17.50 31.14 9.22
N ASN A 57 -16.55 31.79 8.55
CA ASN A 57 -16.47 31.78 7.08
C ASN A 57 -16.30 30.36 6.52
N ALA A 58 -15.46 29.55 7.17
CA ALA A 58 -15.24 28.17 6.78
C ALA A 58 -16.53 27.33 6.90
N LEU A 59 -17.32 27.56 7.95
CA LEU A 59 -18.59 26.87 8.16
C LEU A 59 -19.61 27.22 7.08
N ASP A 60 -19.66 28.49 6.65
CA ASP A 60 -20.49 28.92 5.50
C ASP A 60 -20.08 28.25 4.18
N HIS A 61 -18.83 27.77 4.10
CA HIS A 61 -18.31 26.96 2.98
C HIS A 61 -18.53 25.45 3.17
N GLY A 62 -19.20 25.03 4.25
CA GLY A 62 -19.41 23.62 4.60
C GLY A 62 -18.22 22.94 5.28
N ILE A 63 -17.18 23.69 5.68
CA ILE A 63 -15.97 23.15 6.31
C ILE A 63 -16.00 23.41 7.82
N SER A 64 -16.22 22.35 8.60
CA SER A 64 -16.20 22.44 10.06
C SER A 64 -14.79 22.31 10.63
N ARG A 65 -14.54 22.95 11.79
CA ARG A 65 -13.29 22.77 12.55
C ARG A 65 -13.06 21.30 12.91
N LYS A 66 -14.13 20.58 13.27
CA LYS A 66 -14.06 19.17 13.63
C LYS A 66 -13.54 18.32 12.46
N LEU A 67 -14.09 18.51 11.27
CA LEU A 67 -13.66 17.82 10.05
C LEU A 67 -12.14 17.97 9.85
N ILE A 68 -11.64 19.21 9.85
CA ILE A 68 -10.23 19.50 9.58
C ILE A 68 -9.30 19.00 10.68
N MET A 69 -9.68 19.13 11.95
CA MET A 69 -8.82 18.82 13.08
C MET A 69 -8.76 17.32 13.41
N ASP A 70 -9.87 16.61 13.24
CA ASP A 70 -9.95 15.16 13.47
C ASP A 70 -9.49 14.38 12.23
N GLY A 71 -9.53 14.99 11.05
CA GLY A 71 -9.08 14.42 9.79
C GLY A 71 -7.55 14.36 9.65
N ASN A 72 -7.08 13.39 8.85
CA ASN A 72 -5.67 13.26 8.47
C ASN A 72 -5.41 13.95 7.12
N PHE A 73 -5.54 15.28 7.10
CA PHE A 73 -5.34 16.09 5.89
C PHE A 73 -3.91 16.65 5.81
N PRO A 74 -3.34 16.77 4.60
CA PRO A 74 -2.01 17.36 4.43
C PRO A 74 -2.04 18.86 4.70
N THR A 75 -0.88 19.40 5.01
CA THR A 75 -0.66 20.86 5.04
C THR A 75 -0.48 21.41 3.63
N LEU A 76 -0.66 22.72 3.46
CA LEU A 76 -0.41 23.40 2.18
C LEU A 76 1.02 23.15 1.66
N GLN A 77 2.01 23.17 2.55
CA GLN A 77 3.42 22.96 2.21
C GLN A 77 3.69 21.55 1.72
N GLU A 78 3.05 20.57 2.35
CA GLU A 78 3.07 19.18 1.92
C GLU A 78 2.56 19.06 0.49
N VAL A 79 1.36 19.58 0.20
CA VAL A 79 0.78 19.56 -1.14
C VAL A 79 1.67 20.27 -2.18
N LEU A 80 2.28 21.40 -1.82
CA LEU A 80 3.26 22.11 -2.65
C LEU A 80 4.48 21.26 -3.00
N ASN A 81 5.01 20.49 -2.04
CA ASN A 81 6.20 19.68 -2.23
C ASN A 81 6.00 18.56 -3.26
N CYS A 82 4.76 18.08 -3.47
CA CYS A 82 4.44 17.10 -4.51
C CYS A 82 4.65 17.62 -5.94
N ASN A 83 4.59 18.94 -6.17
CA ASN A 83 4.78 19.56 -7.48
C ASN A 83 3.95 18.93 -8.62
N PHE A 84 2.71 18.51 -8.38
CA PHE A 84 1.89 17.77 -9.36
C PHE A 84 1.48 18.60 -10.61
N LEU A 85 1.55 19.94 -10.54
CA LEU A 85 1.37 20.82 -11.71
C LEU A 85 2.66 21.06 -12.51
N ARG A 86 3.76 20.40 -12.11
CA ARG A 86 5.02 20.48 -12.84
C ARG A 86 4.79 20.05 -14.28
N ASP A 87 5.33 20.83 -15.19
CA ASP A 87 5.29 20.56 -16.62
C ASP A 87 3.85 20.46 -17.19
N LYS A 88 2.88 21.16 -16.56
CA LYS A 88 1.48 21.25 -17.02
C LYS A 88 1.13 22.65 -17.53
N GLN A 89 0.03 22.76 -18.28
CA GLN A 89 -0.60 24.03 -18.63
C GLN A 89 -1.68 24.35 -17.61
N VAL A 90 -1.49 25.43 -16.85
CA VAL A 90 -2.36 25.78 -15.73
C VAL A 90 -3.16 27.04 -16.04
N VAL A 91 -4.45 26.99 -15.72
CA VAL A 91 -5.36 28.13 -15.72
C VAL A 91 -5.77 28.39 -14.27
N CYS A 92 -5.75 29.63 -13.82
CA CYS A 92 -6.28 30.01 -12.51
C CYS A 92 -6.89 31.40 -12.57
N LEU A 93 -7.62 31.81 -11.54
CA LEU A 93 -8.26 33.12 -11.55
C LEU A 93 -7.22 34.25 -11.65
N ASN A 94 -6.23 34.24 -10.74
CA ASN A 94 -5.13 35.19 -10.72
C ASN A 94 -3.81 34.50 -10.31
N PRO A 95 -2.86 34.29 -11.24
CA PRO A 95 -1.63 33.56 -10.98
C PRO A 95 -0.61 34.33 -10.13
N GLY A 96 -0.77 35.66 -10.01
CA GLY A 96 0.13 36.51 -9.22
C GLY A 96 -0.15 36.48 -7.72
N ILE A 97 -1.30 35.94 -7.31
CA ILE A 97 -1.77 35.93 -5.92
C ILE A 97 -1.45 34.57 -5.28
N GLU A 98 -1.09 34.60 -4.01
CA GLU A 98 -0.82 33.39 -3.24
C GLU A 98 -2.14 32.75 -2.74
N PRO A 99 -2.25 31.41 -2.63
CA PRO A 99 -1.22 30.39 -2.84
C PRO A 99 -0.99 29.98 -4.30
N CYS A 100 -1.80 30.48 -5.25
CA CYS A 100 -1.68 30.11 -6.67
C CYS A 100 -0.27 30.32 -7.21
N ARG A 101 0.36 31.47 -6.90
CA ARG A 101 1.73 31.79 -7.33
C ARG A 101 2.75 30.70 -6.95
N SER A 102 2.69 30.20 -5.72
CA SER A 102 3.58 29.13 -5.27
C SER A 102 3.32 27.79 -5.96
N PHE A 103 2.05 27.46 -6.21
CA PHE A 103 1.66 26.18 -6.85
C PHE A 103 2.04 26.09 -8.32
N VAL A 104 2.00 27.21 -9.04
CA VAL A 104 2.20 27.22 -10.51
C VAL A 104 3.65 27.46 -10.92
N ARG A 105 4.59 27.61 -9.96
CA ARG A 105 6.01 27.94 -10.20
C ARG A 105 6.72 27.04 -11.20
N LYS A 106 6.35 25.75 -11.26
CA LYS A 106 6.97 24.74 -12.13
C LYS A 106 6.08 24.33 -13.32
N ALA A 107 4.98 25.04 -13.56
CA ALA A 107 4.14 24.79 -14.72
C ALA A 107 4.85 25.25 -16.01
N ILE A 108 4.55 24.60 -17.15
CA ILE A 108 5.06 25.03 -18.47
C ILE A 108 4.46 26.37 -18.88
N SER A 109 3.17 26.56 -18.58
CA SER A 109 2.41 27.74 -18.95
C SER A 109 1.38 28.02 -17.87
N VAL A 110 1.20 29.30 -17.56
CA VAL A 110 0.24 29.76 -16.56
C VAL A 110 -0.58 30.89 -17.16
N GLN A 111 -1.89 30.72 -17.18
CA GLN A 111 -2.84 31.70 -17.73
C GLN A 111 -3.80 32.15 -16.61
N GLY A 112 -4.00 33.48 -16.54
CA GLY A 112 -4.90 34.10 -15.59
C GLY A 112 -6.22 34.46 -16.25
N ILE A 113 -7.35 33.97 -15.71
CA ILE A 113 -8.69 34.30 -16.21
C ILE A 113 -8.92 35.82 -16.17
N VAL A 114 -8.51 36.49 -15.09
CA VAL A 114 -8.61 37.95 -14.96
C VAL A 114 -7.82 38.67 -16.06
N ASN A 115 -6.60 38.22 -16.35
CA ASN A 115 -5.75 38.83 -17.38
C ASN A 115 -6.37 38.68 -18.76
N THR A 116 -6.90 37.48 -19.07
CA THR A 116 -7.56 37.22 -20.36
C THR A 116 -8.88 37.97 -20.49
N TRP A 117 -9.65 38.11 -19.40
CA TRP A 117 -10.86 38.92 -19.36
C TRP A 117 -10.58 40.37 -19.74
N GLN A 118 -9.57 40.98 -19.08
CA GLN A 118 -9.15 42.35 -19.35
C GLN A 118 -8.62 42.53 -20.78
N GLU A 119 -7.89 41.56 -21.31
CA GLU A 119 -7.42 41.56 -22.70
C GLU A 119 -8.59 41.55 -23.70
N VAL A 120 -9.56 40.66 -23.47
CA VAL A 120 -10.73 40.47 -24.33
C VAL A 120 -11.62 41.72 -24.34
N PHE A 121 -11.91 42.29 -23.17
CA PHE A 121 -12.81 43.43 -23.03
C PHE A 121 -12.09 44.78 -22.93
N ARG A 122 -10.82 44.87 -23.37
CA ARG A 122 -9.98 46.08 -23.26
C ARG A 122 -10.61 47.37 -23.82
N GLN A 123 -11.55 47.25 -24.75
CA GLN A 123 -12.24 48.38 -25.39
C GLN A 123 -13.46 48.89 -24.59
N ASN A 124 -13.86 48.17 -23.54
CA ASN A 124 -14.94 48.57 -22.65
C ASN A 124 -14.45 48.52 -21.20
N GLU A 125 -14.09 49.68 -20.66
CA GLU A 125 -13.54 49.78 -19.31
C GLU A 125 -14.46 49.23 -18.22
N ASP A 126 -15.77 49.43 -18.34
CA ASP A 126 -16.74 49.01 -17.33
C ASP A 126 -16.79 47.49 -17.24
N ILE A 127 -16.72 46.80 -18.37
CA ILE A 127 -16.67 45.33 -18.43
C ILE A 127 -15.28 44.82 -18.01
N ALA A 128 -14.20 45.47 -18.45
CA ALA A 128 -12.84 45.05 -18.12
C ALA A 128 -12.54 45.09 -16.60
N LYS A 129 -13.26 45.93 -15.83
CA LYS A 129 -13.15 46.03 -14.36
C LYS A 129 -13.81 44.86 -13.60
N LEU A 130 -14.59 44.02 -14.26
CA LEU A 130 -15.25 42.86 -13.64
C LEU A 130 -14.23 41.74 -13.38
N ILE A 131 -13.61 41.74 -12.20
CA ILE A 131 -12.52 40.80 -11.84
C ILE A 131 -12.97 39.63 -10.95
N ARG A 132 -14.20 39.66 -10.42
CA ARG A 132 -14.74 38.57 -9.59
C ARG A 132 -15.50 37.55 -10.45
N PRO A 133 -15.39 36.24 -10.18
CA PRO A 133 -16.10 35.21 -10.95
C PRO A 133 -17.60 35.45 -11.03
N SER A 134 -18.26 35.86 -9.94
CA SER A 134 -19.69 36.16 -9.93
C SER A 134 -20.09 37.25 -10.92
N GLN A 135 -19.31 38.33 -10.99
CA GLN A 135 -19.55 39.45 -11.90
C GLN A 135 -19.33 39.04 -13.36
N MET A 136 -18.32 38.20 -13.62
CA MET A 136 -18.06 37.65 -14.96
C MET A 136 -19.21 36.74 -15.42
N LEU A 137 -19.75 35.90 -14.52
CA LEU A 137 -20.90 35.03 -14.81
C LEU A 137 -22.15 35.85 -15.13
N GLU A 138 -22.47 36.86 -14.32
CA GLU A 138 -23.59 37.78 -14.56
C GLU A 138 -23.50 38.43 -15.94
N TYR A 139 -22.30 38.94 -16.30
CA TYR A 139 -22.08 39.55 -17.60
C TYR A 139 -22.26 38.57 -18.76
N LEU A 140 -21.82 37.32 -18.60
CA LEU A 140 -21.98 36.26 -19.59
C LEU A 140 -23.41 35.67 -19.64
N GLY A 141 -24.32 36.13 -18.77
CA GLY A 141 -25.68 35.59 -18.65
C GLY A 141 -25.71 34.16 -18.09
N LEU A 142 -24.70 33.76 -17.33
CA LEU A 142 -24.59 32.45 -16.68
C LEU A 142 -25.08 32.52 -15.23
N PRO A 143 -25.61 31.41 -14.67
CA PRO A 143 -25.96 31.35 -13.26
C PRO A 143 -24.75 31.67 -12.37
N VAL A 144 -24.95 32.51 -11.35
CA VAL A 144 -23.87 32.86 -10.39
C VAL A 144 -23.63 31.75 -9.37
N LYS A 145 -24.67 30.99 -9.07
CA LYS A 145 -24.68 29.85 -8.15
C LYS A 145 -25.40 28.69 -8.80
N ASP A 146 -25.02 27.49 -8.38
CA ASP A 146 -25.74 26.25 -8.68
C ASP A 146 -26.39 25.78 -7.38
N GLU A 147 -27.65 26.16 -7.18
CA GLU A 147 -28.42 25.75 -6.00
C GLU A 147 -28.96 24.32 -6.12
N SER A 148 -28.87 23.73 -7.32
CA SER A 148 -29.38 22.39 -7.59
C SER A 148 -28.39 21.28 -7.21
N ASN A 149 -27.11 21.60 -7.12
CA ASN A 149 -26.07 20.64 -6.79
C ASN A 149 -25.67 20.72 -5.30
N THR A 150 -25.87 19.61 -4.58
CA THR A 150 -25.54 19.46 -3.15
C THR A 150 -24.30 18.59 -2.90
N HIS A 151 -23.72 18.02 -3.96
CA HIS A 151 -22.65 17.02 -3.86
C HIS A 151 -21.25 17.61 -4.01
N TYR A 152 -21.11 18.70 -4.76
CA TYR A 152 -19.84 19.39 -4.92
C TYR A 152 -19.62 20.40 -3.80
N THR A 153 -18.35 20.54 -3.37
CA THR A 153 -17.97 21.64 -2.49
C THR A 153 -18.10 22.98 -3.22
N PRO A 154 -18.28 24.11 -2.52
CA PRO A 154 -18.43 25.39 -3.21
C PRO A 154 -17.14 25.78 -3.97
N LEU A 155 -15.96 25.32 -3.53
CA LEU A 155 -14.71 25.44 -4.29
C LEU A 155 -14.77 24.71 -5.63
N LEU A 156 -15.24 23.46 -5.67
CA LEU A 156 -15.35 22.71 -6.92
C LEU A 156 -16.40 23.32 -7.86
N CYS A 157 -17.54 23.76 -7.33
CA CYS A 157 -18.53 24.51 -8.11
C CYS A 157 -17.91 25.78 -8.73
N ARG A 158 -17.13 26.53 -7.94
CA ARG A 158 -16.41 27.71 -8.43
C ARG A 158 -15.41 27.33 -9.53
N LEU A 159 -14.64 26.25 -9.37
CA LEU A 159 -13.73 25.75 -10.41
C LEU A 159 -14.45 25.42 -11.72
N HIS A 160 -15.60 24.76 -11.67
CA HIS A 160 -16.41 24.48 -12.86
C HIS A 160 -16.89 25.78 -13.53
N SER A 161 -17.33 26.77 -12.74
CA SER A 161 -17.69 28.09 -13.27
C SER A 161 -16.50 28.81 -13.93
N LEU A 162 -15.28 28.67 -13.38
CA LEU A 162 -14.05 29.21 -13.96
C LEU A 162 -13.69 28.53 -15.30
N VAL A 163 -13.94 27.22 -15.43
CA VAL A 163 -13.80 26.49 -16.70
C VAL A 163 -14.76 27.06 -17.75
N ALA A 164 -16.02 27.29 -17.38
CA ALA A 164 -17.01 27.88 -18.29
C ALA A 164 -16.60 29.29 -18.73
N ILE A 165 -16.22 30.17 -17.81
CA ILE A 165 -15.72 31.53 -18.13
C ILE A 165 -14.52 31.43 -19.08
N TRP A 166 -13.55 30.56 -18.78
CA TRP A 166 -12.37 30.38 -19.63
C TRP A 166 -12.74 29.90 -21.04
N PHE A 167 -13.67 28.96 -21.16
CA PHE A 167 -14.16 28.49 -22.44
C PHE A 167 -14.73 29.65 -23.28
N PHE A 168 -15.58 30.48 -22.69
CA PHE A 168 -16.11 31.69 -23.34
C PHE A 168 -15.02 32.67 -23.77
N LEU A 169 -14.09 32.99 -22.88
CA LEU A 169 -12.96 33.87 -23.18
C LEU A 169 -12.11 33.33 -24.33
N SER A 170 -11.86 32.02 -24.34
CA SER A 170 -11.07 31.36 -25.38
C SER A 170 -11.78 31.38 -26.73
N LEU A 171 -13.10 31.24 -26.75
CA LEU A 171 -13.90 31.34 -27.98
C LEU A 171 -13.92 32.78 -28.49
N TYR A 172 -14.17 33.76 -27.62
CA TYR A 172 -14.22 35.16 -28.00
C TYR A 172 -12.88 35.66 -28.55
N LYS A 173 -11.77 35.29 -27.90
CA LYS A 173 -10.42 35.63 -28.35
C LYS A 173 -10.14 35.14 -29.78
N ASN A 174 -10.71 33.99 -30.15
CA ASN A 174 -10.54 33.41 -31.49
C ASN A 174 -11.61 33.87 -32.50
N ASN A 175 -12.81 34.24 -32.04
CA ASN A 175 -13.91 34.71 -32.87
C ASN A 175 -14.82 35.70 -32.11
N PRO A 176 -14.53 37.02 -32.18
CA PRO A 176 -15.25 38.04 -31.43
C PRO A 176 -16.74 38.18 -31.78
N GLN A 177 -17.19 37.65 -32.93
CA GLN A 177 -18.60 37.71 -33.33
C GLN A 177 -19.46 36.59 -32.72
N SER A 178 -18.84 35.57 -32.09
CA SER A 178 -19.52 34.37 -31.60
C SER A 178 -20.50 34.60 -30.44
N LEU A 179 -20.32 35.64 -29.62
CA LEU A 179 -21.26 35.95 -28.52
C LEU A 179 -22.66 36.39 -28.99
N LYS A 180 -22.81 36.83 -30.26
CA LYS A 180 -24.10 37.33 -30.78
C LYS A 180 -25.05 36.22 -31.25
N GLN A 181 -24.57 34.98 -31.35
CA GLN A 181 -25.36 33.82 -31.74
C GLN A 181 -25.57 32.94 -30.51
N GLY A 182 -26.55 33.30 -29.69
CA GLY A 182 -26.91 32.52 -28.50
C GLY A 182 -27.15 31.05 -28.87
N GLY A 183 -26.48 30.14 -28.16
CA GLY A 183 -26.70 28.70 -28.35
C GLY A 183 -25.45 27.83 -28.34
N LEU A 184 -24.47 28.08 -27.46
CA LEU A 184 -23.49 27.04 -27.15
C LEU A 184 -24.03 26.20 -25.97
N PRO A 185 -24.06 24.86 -26.07
CA PRO A 185 -24.48 24.00 -24.98
C PRO A 185 -23.43 24.04 -23.86
N ILE A 186 -23.60 24.93 -22.88
CA ILE A 186 -22.70 25.12 -21.72
C ILE A 186 -23.10 24.20 -20.56
N THR A 187 -24.23 23.49 -20.67
CA THR A 187 -24.80 22.66 -19.61
C THR A 187 -23.89 21.53 -19.14
N THR A 188 -22.83 21.19 -19.90
CA THR A 188 -21.82 20.22 -19.45
C THR A 188 -20.73 20.85 -18.58
N LEU A 189 -20.52 22.17 -18.62
CA LEU A 189 -19.48 22.86 -17.87
C LEU A 189 -20.03 23.57 -16.62
N TRP A 190 -21.13 24.31 -16.77
CA TRP A 190 -21.78 25.07 -15.68
C TRP A 190 -23.19 25.56 -16.09
N PRO A 191 -24.24 25.42 -15.25
CA PRO A 191 -24.26 24.73 -13.95
C PRO A 191 -24.04 23.22 -14.10
N LEU A 192 -23.79 22.53 -12.98
CA LEU A 192 -23.56 21.09 -13.00
C LEU A 192 -24.92 20.37 -13.11
N PRO A 193 -24.98 19.17 -13.73
CA PRO A 193 -26.22 18.40 -13.77
C PRO A 193 -26.65 18.00 -12.36
N SER A 194 -27.95 18.08 -12.09
CA SER A 194 -28.56 17.52 -10.89
C SER A 194 -28.54 16.00 -10.95
N VAL A 195 -28.22 15.35 -9.83
CA VAL A 195 -28.14 13.90 -9.70
C VAL A 195 -28.89 13.45 -8.46
N ASN A 196 -29.36 12.21 -8.47
CA ASN A 196 -30.10 11.64 -7.35
C ASN A 196 -29.13 11.20 -6.25
N ASP A 197 -29.49 11.45 -4.98
CA ASP A 197 -28.70 11.04 -3.81
C ASP A 197 -28.52 9.51 -3.68
N VAL A 198 -29.42 8.72 -4.28
CA VAL A 198 -29.43 7.26 -4.16
C VAL A 198 -28.69 6.62 -5.34
N TRP A 199 -27.54 5.99 -5.06
CA TRP A 199 -26.73 5.28 -6.06
C TRP A 199 -27.43 4.05 -6.62
N PHE A 200 -27.99 3.21 -5.73
CA PHE A 200 -28.67 1.97 -6.06
C PHE A 200 -29.93 1.82 -5.21
N GLU A 201 -31.01 1.38 -5.83
CA GLU A 201 -32.27 1.09 -5.13
C GLU A 201 -32.11 -0.13 -4.20
N ASN A 202 -32.89 -0.18 -3.13
CA ASN A 202 -33.03 -1.33 -2.22
C ASN A 202 -31.79 -1.77 -1.42
N ASN A 203 -30.73 -0.95 -1.32
CA ASN A 203 -29.53 -1.23 -0.50
C ASN A 203 -28.91 -2.62 -0.79
N PRO A 204 -28.37 -2.83 -2.01
CA PRO A 204 -27.81 -4.10 -2.44
C PRO A 204 -26.69 -4.59 -1.51
N GLN A 205 -26.52 -5.91 -1.40
CA GLN A 205 -25.46 -6.53 -0.58
C GLN A 205 -24.32 -7.10 -1.43
N SER A 206 -24.57 -7.29 -2.72
CA SER A 206 -23.62 -7.75 -3.72
C SER A 206 -23.86 -7.09 -5.09
N PHE A 207 -22.89 -7.21 -6.01
CA PHE A 207 -23.07 -6.71 -7.38
C PHE A 207 -24.21 -7.41 -8.13
N LYS A 208 -24.52 -8.66 -7.76
CA LYS A 208 -25.63 -9.45 -8.34
C LYS A 208 -26.99 -8.82 -8.06
N ASP A 209 -27.10 -8.08 -6.97
CA ASP A 209 -28.35 -7.43 -6.55
C ASP A 209 -28.57 -6.11 -7.33
N ILE A 210 -27.60 -5.67 -8.12
CA ILE A 210 -27.65 -4.43 -8.89
C ILE A 210 -27.94 -4.76 -10.35
N SER A 211 -28.95 -4.11 -10.93
CA SER A 211 -29.25 -4.30 -12.35
C SER A 211 -28.08 -3.82 -13.23
N PRO A 212 -27.77 -4.51 -14.36
CA PRO A 212 -26.73 -4.06 -15.28
C PRO A 212 -26.93 -2.63 -15.80
N ALA A 213 -28.18 -2.19 -15.94
CA ALA A 213 -28.50 -0.82 -16.34
C ALA A 213 -28.10 0.21 -15.26
N ALA A 214 -28.32 -0.10 -13.97
CA ALA A 214 -27.89 0.75 -12.87
C ALA A 214 -26.36 0.81 -12.77
N ILE A 215 -25.66 -0.32 -12.94
CA ILE A 215 -24.18 -0.34 -12.97
C ILE A 215 -23.66 0.55 -14.10
N LYS A 216 -24.23 0.42 -15.32
CA LYS A 216 -23.82 1.23 -16.47
C LYS A 216 -24.08 2.72 -16.28
N ARG A 217 -25.21 3.07 -15.65
CA ARG A 217 -25.55 4.45 -15.31
C ARG A 217 -24.59 5.03 -14.28
N PHE A 218 -24.26 4.26 -13.24
CA PHE A 218 -23.38 4.68 -12.16
C PHE A 218 -21.94 4.87 -12.64
N PHE A 219 -21.33 3.83 -13.23
CA PHE A 219 -19.99 3.92 -13.83
C PHE A 219 -20.08 4.48 -15.26
N SER A 220 -20.43 5.76 -15.34
CA SER A 220 -20.50 6.53 -16.58
C SER A 220 -19.53 7.71 -16.56
N ASP A 221 -19.47 8.48 -17.65
CA ASP A 221 -18.68 9.71 -17.71
C ASP A 221 -19.16 10.78 -16.69
N GLY A 222 -20.38 10.63 -16.15
CA GLY A 222 -20.95 11.43 -15.05
C GLY A 222 -20.76 10.84 -13.66
N LEU A 223 -19.89 9.83 -13.46
CA LEU A 223 -19.66 9.21 -12.14
C LEU A 223 -19.35 10.25 -11.06
N ALA A 224 -18.49 11.23 -11.39
CA ALA A 224 -18.08 12.28 -10.47
C ALA A 224 -19.25 13.09 -9.90
N ASP A 225 -20.36 13.21 -10.64
CA ASP A 225 -21.53 13.95 -10.17
C ASP A 225 -22.25 13.24 -9.03
N ASN A 226 -22.28 11.91 -9.08
CA ASN A 226 -22.99 11.09 -8.10
C ASN A 226 -22.23 10.99 -6.77
N LEU A 227 -21.05 11.61 -6.66
CA LEU A 227 -20.18 11.50 -5.49
C LEU A 227 -20.31 12.72 -4.59
N ASN A 228 -20.48 12.46 -3.29
CA ASN A 228 -20.41 13.51 -2.28
C ASN A 228 -18.95 13.94 -2.05
N TRP A 229 -18.53 15.04 -2.67
CA TRP A 229 -17.18 15.60 -2.58
C TRP A 229 -16.86 16.22 -1.22
N TYR A 230 -17.85 16.50 -0.36
CA TYR A 230 -17.57 16.91 1.03
C TYR A 230 -16.93 15.78 1.84
N ALA A 231 -17.19 14.52 1.47
CA ALA A 231 -16.67 13.34 2.15
C ALA A 231 -15.46 12.72 1.42
N LEU A 232 -15.04 13.28 0.28
CA LEU A 232 -13.99 12.72 -0.54
C LEU A 232 -12.76 13.63 -0.59
N SER A 233 -11.63 13.00 -0.84
CA SER A 233 -10.40 13.68 -1.21
C SER A 233 -9.73 12.86 -2.30
N VAL A 234 -9.38 13.53 -3.39
CA VAL A 234 -8.71 12.97 -4.56
C VAL A 234 -7.33 13.55 -4.72
N PHE A 235 -6.30 12.70 -4.76
CA PHE A 235 -4.91 13.12 -4.99
C PHE A 235 -4.33 12.46 -6.24
N SER A 236 -3.95 13.25 -7.23
CA SER A 236 -3.49 12.75 -8.55
C SER A 236 -2.32 11.76 -8.55
N HIS A 237 -1.60 11.54 -7.44
CA HIS A 237 -0.38 10.74 -7.40
C HIS A 237 -0.23 9.81 -6.17
N ASP A 238 -1.08 9.90 -5.16
CA ASP A 238 -0.96 9.09 -3.93
C ASP A 238 -2.24 9.19 -3.12
N TRP A 239 -2.86 8.05 -2.79
CA TRP A 239 -4.12 8.02 -2.02
C TRP A 239 -3.94 8.63 -0.62
N VAL A 240 -2.82 8.37 0.04
CA VAL A 240 -2.42 9.00 1.31
C VAL A 240 -1.10 9.68 1.05
N PHE A 241 -1.12 11.00 0.89
CA PHE A 241 0.07 11.86 0.96
C PHE A 241 1.13 11.26 1.92
N LYS A 242 2.28 10.78 1.40
CA LYS A 242 3.42 10.12 2.10
C LYS A 242 3.51 8.59 2.04
N ARG A 243 3.10 7.90 0.96
CA ARG A 243 3.66 6.56 0.77
C ARG A 243 5.18 6.63 0.65
N GLN A 244 5.87 5.95 1.56
CA GLN A 244 7.20 5.45 1.21
C GLN A 244 6.98 4.59 -0.02
N SER A 245 7.68 4.87 -1.12
CA SER A 245 7.57 4.10 -2.35
C SER A 245 7.80 2.62 -2.02
N LEU A 246 6.71 1.85 -1.93
CA LEU A 246 6.82 0.41 -1.78
C LEU A 246 7.53 -0.10 -3.04
N PRO A 247 8.34 -1.18 -2.93
CA PRO A 247 8.94 -1.83 -4.09
C PRO A 247 7.88 -2.17 -5.13
N ASP A 248 8.29 -2.46 -6.36
CA ASP A 248 7.36 -2.90 -7.39
C ASP A 248 6.71 -4.24 -7.03
N ILE A 249 5.45 -4.46 -7.41
CA ILE A 249 4.67 -5.68 -7.11
C ILE A 249 5.09 -6.89 -7.96
N ALA A 250 5.90 -6.70 -9.00
CA ALA A 250 6.28 -7.76 -9.95
C ALA A 250 6.93 -9.00 -9.29
N HIS A 251 7.52 -8.84 -8.10
CA HIS A 251 8.13 -9.95 -7.37
C HIS A 251 7.13 -10.77 -6.53
N LEU A 252 5.92 -10.26 -6.31
CA LEU A 252 4.88 -10.97 -5.56
C LEU A 252 4.34 -12.12 -6.40
N LYS A 253 4.14 -13.27 -5.75
CA LYS A 253 3.49 -14.43 -6.37
C LYS A 253 1.99 -14.41 -6.08
N ASN A 254 1.20 -14.97 -6.99
CA ASN A 254 -0.25 -15.17 -6.85
C ASN A 254 -1.04 -13.85 -6.68
N LEU A 255 -0.62 -12.79 -7.37
CA LEU A 255 -1.26 -11.48 -7.34
C LEU A 255 -2.77 -11.53 -7.63
N ASP A 256 -3.16 -12.19 -8.73
CA ASP A 256 -4.57 -12.30 -9.15
C ASP A 256 -5.42 -13.02 -8.11
N ALA A 257 -4.90 -14.09 -7.50
CA ALA A 257 -5.62 -14.85 -6.48
C ALA A 257 -5.79 -14.05 -5.18
N MET A 258 -4.77 -13.28 -4.77
CA MET A 258 -4.89 -12.39 -3.60
C MET A 258 -5.87 -11.25 -3.87
N ALA A 259 -5.80 -10.63 -5.06
CA ALA A 259 -6.72 -9.57 -5.45
C ALA A 259 -8.17 -10.08 -5.44
N ASP A 260 -8.43 -11.23 -6.06
CA ASP A 260 -9.75 -11.86 -6.05
C ASP A 260 -10.22 -12.20 -4.64
N PHE A 261 -9.37 -12.84 -3.82
CA PHE A 261 -9.72 -13.20 -2.46
C PHE A 261 -10.08 -11.97 -1.62
N VAL A 262 -9.23 -10.94 -1.62
CA VAL A 262 -9.49 -9.75 -0.81
C VAL A 262 -10.72 -9.02 -1.34
N PHE A 263 -10.78 -8.75 -2.64
CA PHE A 263 -11.89 -8.02 -3.23
C PHE A 263 -13.20 -8.76 -2.96
N ASN A 264 -13.29 -10.07 -3.25
CA ASN A 264 -14.54 -10.81 -3.18
C ASN A 264 -14.92 -11.36 -1.81
N ARG A 265 -13.96 -11.69 -0.94
CA ARG A 265 -14.20 -12.35 0.35
C ARG A 265 -13.96 -11.48 1.58
N VAL A 266 -13.12 -10.44 1.48
CA VAL A 266 -12.80 -9.57 2.63
C VAL A 266 -13.59 -8.27 2.58
N LEU A 267 -13.79 -7.69 1.39
CA LEU A 267 -14.51 -6.43 1.22
C LEU A 267 -16.03 -6.65 1.11
N ASN A 268 -16.80 -5.81 1.79
CA ASN A 268 -18.24 -5.68 1.57
C ASN A 268 -18.53 -4.92 0.27
N LEU A 269 -19.78 -4.92 -0.21
CA LEU A 269 -20.14 -4.23 -1.45
C LEU A 269 -19.80 -2.74 -1.43
N GLN A 270 -20.04 -2.07 -0.29
CA GLN A 270 -19.72 -0.64 -0.16
C GLN A 270 -18.24 -0.37 -0.43
N MET A 271 -17.34 -1.17 0.15
CA MET A 271 -15.90 -1.01 -0.06
C MET A 271 -15.48 -1.46 -1.46
N LYS A 272 -16.09 -2.51 -2.03
CA LYS A 272 -15.89 -2.89 -3.44
C LYS A 272 -16.23 -1.76 -4.39
N LEU A 273 -17.39 -1.12 -4.19
CA LEU A 273 -17.81 0.05 -4.97
C LEU A 273 -16.82 1.20 -4.81
N TRP A 274 -16.37 1.49 -3.59
CA TRP A 274 -15.33 2.49 -3.38
C TRP A 274 -14.07 2.16 -4.18
N VAL A 275 -13.49 0.98 -4.03
CA VAL A 275 -12.30 0.56 -4.80
C VAL A 275 -12.49 0.82 -6.30
N LEU A 276 -13.64 0.47 -6.87
CA LEU A 276 -13.95 0.70 -8.29
C LEU A 276 -14.18 2.17 -8.64
N ILE A 277 -14.79 2.98 -7.77
CA ILE A 277 -14.95 4.44 -7.93
C ILE A 277 -13.56 5.09 -7.97
N TYR A 278 -12.68 4.69 -7.06
CA TYR A 278 -11.33 5.21 -6.98
C TYR A 278 -10.50 4.80 -8.20
N TYR A 279 -10.57 3.53 -8.61
CA TYR A 279 -9.97 3.06 -9.85
C TYR A 279 -10.48 3.82 -11.08
N SER A 280 -11.79 4.13 -11.10
CA SER A 280 -12.42 4.92 -12.17
C SER A 280 -11.90 6.35 -12.23
N ILE A 281 -11.79 7.03 -11.10
CA ILE A 281 -11.46 8.47 -11.03
C ILE A 281 -9.95 8.70 -11.13
N TYR A 282 -9.16 7.96 -10.36
CA TYR A 282 -7.72 8.21 -10.25
C TYR A 282 -6.95 7.67 -11.45
N ASP A 283 -7.23 6.43 -11.83
CA ASP A 283 -6.54 5.78 -12.94
C ASP A 283 -7.26 5.98 -14.29
N LYS A 284 -8.40 6.68 -14.27
CA LYS A 284 -9.25 6.97 -15.43
C LYS A 284 -9.76 5.71 -16.13
N LYS A 285 -10.05 4.67 -15.34
CA LYS A 285 -10.44 3.33 -15.80
C LYS A 285 -11.94 3.08 -15.64
N VAL A 286 -12.78 4.10 -15.83
CA VAL A 286 -14.26 4.03 -15.67
C VAL A 286 -14.84 2.81 -16.39
N LYS A 287 -14.44 2.56 -17.65
CA LYS A 287 -14.93 1.41 -18.42
C LYS A 287 -14.48 0.06 -17.87
N TYR A 288 -13.26 -0.02 -17.33
CA TYR A 288 -12.77 -1.28 -16.73
C TYR A 288 -13.47 -1.55 -15.40
N ALA A 289 -13.67 -0.51 -14.58
CA ALA A 289 -14.45 -0.61 -13.35
C ALA A 289 -15.90 -1.02 -13.61
N GLN A 290 -16.53 -0.44 -14.65
CA GLN A 290 -17.86 -0.83 -15.11
C GLN A 290 -17.89 -2.31 -15.50
N GLU A 291 -16.93 -2.78 -16.30
CA GLU A 291 -16.85 -4.18 -16.71
C GLU A 291 -16.68 -5.11 -15.49
N ILE A 292 -15.76 -4.80 -14.58
CA ILE A 292 -15.56 -5.59 -13.34
C ILE A 292 -16.87 -5.69 -12.55
N ALA A 293 -17.59 -4.57 -12.38
CA ALA A 293 -18.88 -4.56 -11.68
C ALA A 293 -19.96 -5.37 -12.41
N LEU A 294 -20.04 -5.27 -13.75
CA LEU A 294 -20.99 -6.01 -14.58
C LEU A 294 -20.78 -7.53 -14.53
N HIS A 295 -19.53 -7.96 -14.33
CA HIS A 295 -19.18 -9.36 -14.08
C HIS A 295 -19.10 -9.69 -12.59
N GLU A 296 -19.93 -9.02 -11.79
CA GLU A 296 -20.17 -9.34 -10.38
C GLU A 296 -18.93 -9.22 -9.48
N GLY A 297 -17.89 -8.53 -9.94
CA GLY A 297 -16.60 -8.43 -9.25
C GLY A 297 -15.67 -9.62 -9.47
N ASN A 298 -15.98 -10.56 -10.37
CA ASN A 298 -15.11 -11.71 -10.65
C ASN A 298 -13.88 -11.28 -11.46
N ILE A 299 -12.78 -11.00 -10.74
CA ILE A 299 -11.53 -10.52 -11.34
C ILE A 299 -10.90 -11.58 -12.25
N LEU A 300 -11.00 -12.85 -11.86
CA LEU A 300 -10.34 -13.95 -12.58
C LEU A 300 -10.95 -14.19 -13.96
N SER A 301 -12.24 -13.92 -14.15
CA SER A 301 -12.93 -14.04 -15.44
C SER A 301 -12.69 -12.84 -16.37
N MET A 302 -11.95 -11.81 -15.93
CA MET A 302 -11.74 -10.62 -16.74
C MET A 302 -10.75 -10.85 -17.89
N PRO A 303 -10.89 -10.11 -19.01
CA PRO A 303 -9.84 -10.03 -20.01
C PRO A 303 -8.50 -9.69 -19.36
N GLN A 304 -7.42 -10.30 -19.86
CA GLN A 304 -6.08 -10.18 -19.26
C GLN A 304 -5.66 -8.73 -19.00
N ALA A 305 -5.90 -7.83 -19.97
CA ALA A 305 -5.56 -6.41 -19.84
C ALA A 305 -6.30 -5.71 -18.69
N ILE A 306 -7.58 -6.07 -18.43
CA ILE A 306 -8.36 -5.53 -17.31
C ILE A 306 -7.88 -6.16 -16.00
N ARG A 307 -7.68 -7.48 -16.00
CA ARG A 307 -7.24 -8.24 -14.82
C ARG A 307 -5.90 -7.75 -14.30
N GLU A 308 -4.88 -7.70 -15.14
CA GLU A 308 -3.52 -7.31 -14.75
C GLU A 308 -3.47 -5.86 -14.26
N ASP A 309 -4.16 -4.94 -14.96
CA ASP A 309 -4.20 -3.52 -14.61
C ASP A 309 -4.92 -3.28 -13.28
N PHE A 310 -6.10 -3.90 -13.09
CA PHE A 310 -6.85 -3.79 -11.84
C PHE A 310 -6.15 -4.47 -10.68
N THR A 311 -5.59 -5.67 -10.87
CA THR A 311 -4.80 -6.37 -9.84
C THR A 311 -3.62 -5.48 -9.41
N ALA A 312 -2.91 -4.87 -10.36
CA ALA A 312 -1.78 -4.02 -10.04
C ALA A 312 -2.19 -2.78 -9.24
N PHE A 313 -3.27 -2.11 -9.65
CA PHE A 313 -3.86 -1.01 -8.88
C PHE A 313 -4.26 -1.48 -7.47
N PHE A 314 -5.08 -2.52 -7.37
CA PHE A 314 -5.68 -2.95 -6.11
C PHE A 314 -4.62 -3.38 -5.09
N ILE A 315 -3.58 -4.13 -5.50
CA ILE A 315 -2.51 -4.56 -4.60
C ILE A 315 -1.63 -3.39 -4.15
N ARG A 316 -1.33 -2.42 -5.03
CA ARG A 316 -0.57 -1.23 -4.64
C ARG A 316 -1.30 -0.39 -3.60
N HIS A 317 -2.63 -0.45 -3.58
CA HIS A 317 -3.50 0.33 -2.69
C HIS A 317 -4.14 -0.49 -1.56
N LEU A 318 -3.67 -1.72 -1.34
CA LEU A 318 -4.31 -2.66 -0.42
C LEU A 318 -4.38 -2.14 1.02
N GLU A 319 -3.36 -1.40 1.46
CA GLU A 319 -3.36 -0.81 2.79
C GLU A 319 -4.47 0.25 3.01
N ASP A 320 -4.98 0.89 1.95
CA ASP A 320 -5.99 1.94 2.08
C ASP A 320 -7.40 1.34 2.21
N PHE A 321 -7.63 0.25 1.48
CA PHE A 321 -8.94 -0.38 1.38
C PHE A 321 -9.27 -1.29 2.56
N LEU A 322 -8.24 -1.76 3.27
CA LEU A 322 -8.41 -2.64 4.41
C LEU A 322 -8.53 -1.87 5.71
N SER A 323 -9.60 -2.15 6.47
CA SER A 323 -9.71 -1.72 7.86
C SER A 323 -8.63 -2.37 8.73
N ARG A 324 -8.37 -1.80 9.91
CA ARG A 324 -7.40 -2.37 10.86
C ARG A 324 -7.71 -3.83 11.20
N ASP A 325 -8.99 -4.16 11.39
CA ASP A 325 -9.41 -5.52 11.71
C ASP A 325 -9.27 -6.47 10.51
N GLN A 326 -9.58 -6.00 9.29
CA GLN A 326 -9.36 -6.78 8.07
C GLN A 326 -7.87 -7.06 7.84
N LYS A 327 -7.00 -6.05 8.02
CA LYS A 327 -5.53 -6.24 7.97
C LYS A 327 -5.09 -7.29 8.98
N ARG A 328 -5.62 -7.21 10.21
CA ARG A 328 -5.32 -8.16 11.29
C ARG A 328 -5.69 -9.59 10.93
N GLN A 329 -6.93 -9.81 10.51
CA GLN A 329 -7.42 -11.13 10.16
C GLN A 329 -6.70 -11.71 8.94
N LEU A 330 -6.45 -10.88 7.91
CA LEU A 330 -5.74 -11.32 6.71
C LEU A 330 -4.31 -11.78 7.04
N ILE A 331 -3.54 -10.97 7.77
CA ILE A 331 -2.18 -11.32 8.17
C ILE A 331 -2.17 -12.56 9.07
N ARG A 332 -3.11 -12.64 10.02
CA ARG A 332 -3.25 -13.81 10.88
C ARG A 332 -3.49 -15.09 10.08
N SER A 333 -4.44 -15.08 9.14
CA SER A 333 -4.71 -16.22 8.26
C SER A 333 -3.48 -16.59 7.42
N MET A 334 -2.77 -15.60 6.87
CA MET A 334 -1.56 -15.86 6.09
C MET A 334 -0.45 -16.49 6.92
N VAL A 335 -0.22 -15.99 8.14
CA VAL A 335 0.74 -16.58 9.09
C VAL A 335 0.30 -18.00 9.45
N HIS A 336 -0.96 -18.20 9.81
CA HIS A 336 -1.51 -19.51 10.16
C HIS A 336 -1.29 -20.54 9.05
N HIS A 337 -1.71 -20.23 7.82
CA HIS A 337 -1.56 -21.12 6.67
C HIS A 337 -0.09 -21.40 6.36
N TYR A 338 0.76 -20.38 6.42
CA TYR A 338 2.19 -20.55 6.24
C TYR A 338 2.82 -21.51 7.27
N LEU A 339 2.50 -21.34 8.55
CA LEU A 339 3.03 -22.21 9.61
C LEU A 339 2.51 -23.64 9.49
N LYS A 340 1.25 -23.80 9.09
CA LYS A 340 0.65 -25.11 8.84
C LYS A 340 1.32 -25.82 7.67
N GLU A 341 1.45 -25.15 6.52
CA GLU A 341 2.14 -25.71 5.35
C GLU A 341 3.57 -26.13 5.69
N ARG A 342 4.31 -25.31 6.44
CA ARG A 342 5.68 -25.66 6.85
C ARG A 342 5.75 -26.81 7.85
N ALA A 343 4.74 -26.96 8.72
CA ALA A 343 4.69 -28.08 9.65
C ALA A 343 4.41 -29.41 8.94
N GLU A 344 3.75 -29.39 7.78
CA GLU A 344 3.44 -30.57 6.96
C GLU A 344 4.62 -31.00 6.06
N GLU A 345 5.72 -30.25 6.03
CA GLU A 345 6.92 -30.63 5.27
C GLU A 345 7.57 -31.90 5.86
N HIS A 346 7.92 -32.83 4.97
CA HIS A 346 8.52 -34.10 5.36
C HIS A 346 10.01 -33.93 5.65
N PHE A 347 10.56 -34.80 6.49
CA PHE A 347 12.00 -34.83 6.74
C PHE A 347 12.74 -35.16 5.44
N GLU A 348 13.70 -34.32 5.08
CA GLU A 348 14.59 -34.51 3.95
C GLU A 348 16.00 -34.82 4.47
N SER A 349 16.57 -35.93 4.00
CA SER A 349 17.92 -36.33 4.42
C SER A 349 18.97 -35.60 3.59
N TYR A 350 19.73 -34.73 4.24
CA TYR A 350 20.82 -34.00 3.61
C TYR A 350 22.16 -34.67 3.89
N ASN A 351 22.82 -35.18 2.85
CA ASN A 351 24.23 -35.58 2.98
C ASN A 351 25.12 -34.32 2.98
N TYR A 352 25.30 -33.74 4.17
CA TYR A 352 26.08 -32.51 4.35
C TYR A 352 27.46 -32.59 3.70
N ASP A 353 28.20 -33.69 3.91
CA ASP A 353 29.58 -33.79 3.43
C ASP A 353 29.65 -33.92 1.90
N ALA A 354 28.70 -34.63 1.28
CA ALA A 354 28.59 -34.67 -0.18
C ALA A 354 28.21 -33.30 -0.74
N LEU A 355 27.16 -32.67 -0.22
CA LEU A 355 26.69 -31.36 -0.66
C LEU A 355 27.76 -30.29 -0.50
N TYR A 356 28.48 -30.28 0.64
CA TYR A 356 29.59 -29.38 0.89
C TYR A 356 30.72 -29.58 -0.12
N ARG A 357 31.13 -30.81 -0.41
CA ARG A 357 32.19 -31.10 -1.41
C ARG A 357 31.79 -30.63 -2.81
N HIS A 358 30.53 -30.79 -3.19
CA HIS A 358 30.04 -30.36 -4.50
C HIS A 358 29.86 -28.84 -4.61
N ASN A 359 29.38 -28.18 -3.55
CA ASN A 359 28.97 -26.77 -3.61
C ASN A 359 30.01 -25.78 -3.09
N SER A 360 30.91 -26.17 -2.18
CA SER A 360 31.90 -25.25 -1.58
C SER A 360 32.90 -24.66 -2.59
N LYS A 361 33.04 -25.27 -3.77
CA LYS A 361 33.91 -24.78 -4.86
C LYS A 361 33.17 -23.90 -5.86
N ASP A 362 31.84 -23.87 -5.83
CA ASP A 362 31.03 -23.05 -6.71
C ASP A 362 30.67 -21.73 -6.02
N ARG A 363 31.25 -20.63 -6.50
CA ARG A 363 30.94 -19.27 -5.98
C ARG A 363 29.49 -18.85 -6.22
N LEU A 364 28.79 -19.51 -7.15
CA LEU A 364 27.38 -19.26 -7.44
C LEU A 364 26.45 -20.22 -6.71
N SER A 365 26.97 -21.10 -5.85
CA SER A 365 26.12 -22.02 -5.10
C SER A 365 25.08 -21.25 -4.27
N PRO A 366 23.80 -21.63 -4.34
CA PRO A 366 22.75 -21.01 -3.54
C PRO A 366 22.79 -21.47 -2.07
N LEU A 367 23.71 -22.37 -1.70
CA LEU A 367 23.78 -22.99 -0.38
C LEU A 367 24.97 -22.46 0.44
N LEU A 368 24.71 -22.20 1.72
CA LEU A 368 25.67 -21.80 2.73
C LEU A 368 25.79 -22.92 3.77
N PHE A 369 27.02 -23.21 4.19
CA PHE A 369 27.34 -24.34 5.05
C PHE A 369 28.05 -23.85 6.32
N ARG A 370 27.60 -24.33 7.48
CA ARG A 370 28.24 -24.07 8.77
C ARG A 370 28.51 -25.39 9.47
N ALA A 371 29.72 -25.54 10.01
CA ALA A 371 30.07 -26.62 10.93
C ALA A 371 30.71 -26.05 12.19
N ASP A 372 30.49 -26.68 13.33
CA ASP A 372 31.00 -26.24 14.63
C ASP A 372 31.69 -27.40 15.37
N CYS A 373 32.73 -27.09 16.14
CA CYS A 373 33.46 -28.03 16.99
C CYS A 373 33.46 -27.51 18.43
N PRO A 374 33.30 -28.39 19.44
CA PRO A 374 33.33 -27.94 20.82
C PRO A 374 34.76 -27.56 21.25
N GLN A 375 34.88 -26.69 22.26
CA GLN A 375 36.19 -26.38 22.84
C GLN A 375 36.83 -27.64 23.41
N GLY A 376 38.11 -27.88 23.08
CA GLY A 376 38.84 -29.07 23.53
C GLY A 376 38.68 -30.32 22.64
N SER A 377 37.89 -30.27 21.57
CA SER A 377 37.77 -31.37 20.60
C SER A 377 37.84 -30.88 19.15
N PHE A 378 38.30 -31.75 18.25
CA PHE A 378 38.26 -31.53 16.80
C PHE A 378 37.04 -32.17 16.13
N VAL A 379 36.18 -32.83 16.90
CA VAL A 379 34.96 -33.47 16.39
C VAL A 379 33.93 -32.38 16.00
N LYS A 380 33.44 -32.44 14.76
CA LYS A 380 32.37 -31.57 14.30
C LYS A 380 31.04 -32.05 14.87
N CYS A 381 30.57 -31.39 15.92
CA CYS A 381 29.33 -31.76 16.63
C CYS A 381 28.08 -31.06 16.07
N PHE A 382 28.24 -30.10 15.16
CA PHE A 382 27.13 -29.41 14.51
C PHE A 382 27.40 -29.19 13.03
N LYS A 383 26.36 -29.37 12.22
CA LYS A 383 26.36 -29.07 10.78
C LYS A 383 25.03 -28.40 10.40
N GLU A 384 25.08 -27.33 9.63
CA GLU A 384 23.91 -26.57 9.17
C GLU A 384 24.02 -26.22 7.68
N ILE A 385 22.91 -26.39 6.96
CA ILE A 385 22.76 -25.97 5.56
C ILE A 385 21.69 -24.89 5.50
N LYS A 386 22.04 -23.77 4.88
CA LYS A 386 21.15 -22.62 4.62
C LYS A 386 21.11 -22.31 3.12
N LYS A 387 20.05 -21.63 2.68
CA LYS A 387 20.03 -20.93 1.40
C LYS A 387 20.66 -19.54 1.54
N SER A 388 21.02 -18.92 0.41
CA SER A 388 21.56 -17.55 0.34
C SER A 388 20.65 -16.46 0.94
N ASN A 389 19.34 -16.71 1.03
CA ASN A 389 18.37 -15.84 1.70
C ASN A 389 18.27 -16.09 3.22
N ASN A 390 19.25 -16.78 3.82
CA ASN A 390 19.30 -17.21 5.22
C ASN A 390 18.20 -18.19 5.66
N GLN A 391 17.42 -18.77 4.74
CA GLN A 391 16.51 -19.87 5.09
C GLN A 391 17.31 -21.11 5.48
N ILE A 392 17.09 -21.62 6.69
CA ILE A 392 17.67 -22.89 7.17
C ILE A 392 16.93 -24.04 6.50
N LEU A 393 17.66 -25.05 6.04
CA LEU A 393 17.11 -26.29 5.47
C LEU A 393 17.36 -27.48 6.38
N TYR A 394 18.57 -27.55 6.94
CA TYR A 394 19.02 -28.71 7.68
C TYR A 394 19.91 -28.34 8.84
N ARG A 395 19.72 -29.03 9.97
CA ARG A 395 20.62 -29.00 11.13
C ARG A 395 20.88 -30.42 11.63
N ARG A 396 22.16 -30.74 11.84
CA ARG A 396 22.60 -31.99 12.46
C ARG A 396 23.39 -31.72 13.71
N TYR A 397 23.03 -32.42 14.78
CA TYR A 397 23.72 -32.44 16.06
C TYR A 397 24.34 -33.83 16.22
N GLU A 398 25.65 -33.91 16.38
CA GLU A 398 26.38 -35.18 16.38
C GLU A 398 27.26 -35.36 17.62
N ILE A 399 27.05 -36.45 18.35
CA ILE A 399 27.87 -36.90 19.47
C ILE A 399 28.70 -38.08 19.00
N SER A 400 30.01 -37.87 18.83
CA SER A 400 30.95 -38.87 18.37
C SER A 400 32.35 -38.66 18.97
N GLY A 401 33.25 -39.61 18.75
CA GLY A 401 34.61 -39.59 19.33
C GLY A 401 34.78 -40.49 20.55
N ASN A 402 35.84 -40.22 21.33
CA ASN A 402 36.11 -40.92 22.59
C ASN A 402 35.29 -40.31 23.74
N ARG A 403 35.35 -40.90 24.95
CA ARG A 403 34.62 -40.39 26.13
C ARG A 403 34.79 -38.88 26.41
N HIS A 404 35.99 -38.32 26.24
CA HIS A 404 36.23 -36.89 26.45
C HIS A 404 35.56 -36.06 25.35
N ASP A 405 35.77 -36.41 24.08
CA ASP A 405 35.14 -35.73 22.93
C ASP A 405 33.61 -35.75 23.03
N ARG A 406 33.04 -36.90 23.44
CA ARG A 406 31.59 -37.07 23.62
C ARG A 406 31.04 -36.10 24.65
N GLN A 407 31.71 -35.93 25.79
CA GLN A 407 31.28 -34.98 26.82
C GLN A 407 31.33 -33.55 26.29
N CYS A 408 32.41 -33.16 25.62
CA CYS A 408 32.53 -31.85 24.97
C CYS A 408 31.42 -31.63 23.92
N CYS A 409 31.07 -32.64 23.13
CA CYS A 409 29.94 -32.58 22.19
C CYS A 409 28.60 -32.38 22.90
N ILE A 410 28.34 -33.11 24.00
CA ILE A 410 27.09 -32.97 24.77
C ILE A 410 26.94 -31.55 25.29
N ASP A 411 27.98 -31.01 25.93
CA ASP A 411 27.96 -29.65 26.49
C ASP A 411 27.68 -28.62 25.39
N ARG A 412 28.35 -28.74 24.25
CA ARG A 412 28.13 -27.84 23.10
C ARG A 412 26.78 -28.02 22.44
N ILE A 413 26.24 -29.23 22.34
CA ILE A 413 24.91 -29.47 21.79
C ILE A 413 23.84 -28.85 22.70
N ASN A 414 23.99 -28.94 24.03
CA ASN A 414 23.09 -28.27 24.96
C ASN A 414 23.11 -26.74 24.77
N GLU A 415 24.28 -26.13 24.60
CA GLU A 415 24.39 -24.70 24.25
C GLU A 415 23.70 -24.38 22.91
N LEU A 416 23.91 -25.22 21.89
CA LEU A 416 23.30 -25.02 20.57
C LEU A 416 21.78 -25.24 20.59
N PHE A 417 21.27 -26.13 21.44
CA PHE A 417 19.84 -26.31 21.70
C PHE A 417 19.24 -25.08 22.41
N ASN A 418 19.93 -24.52 23.40
CA ASN A 418 19.50 -23.26 24.03
C ASN A 418 19.48 -22.11 23.02
N ASN A 419 20.50 -21.99 22.18
CA ASN A 419 20.54 -21.00 21.10
C ASN A 419 19.40 -21.21 20.11
N PHE A 420 19.14 -22.45 19.70
CA PHE A 420 18.01 -22.77 18.84
C PHE A 420 16.67 -22.38 19.49
N MET A 421 16.49 -22.65 20.78
CA MET A 421 15.31 -22.21 21.54
C MET A 421 15.18 -20.69 21.58
N HIS A 422 16.27 -19.95 21.77
CA HIS A 422 16.26 -18.48 21.68
C HIS A 422 15.87 -17.98 20.28
N GLU A 423 16.40 -18.60 19.22
CA GLU A 423 16.07 -18.26 17.83
C GLU A 423 14.57 -18.47 17.53
N VAL A 424 13.97 -19.58 17.95
CA VAL A 424 12.54 -19.85 17.75
C VAL A 424 11.66 -18.99 18.66
N HIS A 425 12.17 -18.51 19.80
CA HIS A 425 11.44 -17.57 20.65
C HIS A 425 11.39 -16.13 20.09
N ASP A 426 12.21 -15.75 19.12
CA ASP A 426 12.04 -14.49 18.40
C ASP A 426 10.87 -14.56 17.40
N PRO A 427 9.80 -13.76 17.54
CA PRO A 427 8.66 -13.76 16.62
C PRO A 427 9.01 -13.30 15.20
N LEU A 428 10.13 -12.61 14.97
CA LEU A 428 10.52 -12.15 13.64
C LEU A 428 11.58 -13.05 12.97
N SER A 429 11.89 -14.19 13.58
CA SER A 429 12.86 -15.14 13.04
C SER A 429 12.40 -15.79 11.73
N CYS A 430 13.34 -16.45 11.04
CA CYS A 430 13.08 -17.17 9.78
C CYS A 430 12.24 -18.45 9.95
N TYR A 431 11.95 -18.86 11.18
CA TYR A 431 11.06 -19.99 11.46
C TYR A 431 9.61 -19.61 11.21
N TRP A 432 9.24 -18.38 11.56
CA TRP A 432 7.86 -17.92 11.55
C TRP A 432 7.48 -17.10 10.32
N SER A 433 8.45 -16.81 9.46
CA SER A 433 8.22 -16.05 8.23
C SER A 433 9.26 -16.35 7.15
N ASN A 434 8.83 -16.30 5.89
CA ASN A 434 9.71 -16.33 4.71
C ASN A 434 9.61 -15.02 3.92
N ALA A 435 10.44 -14.85 2.89
CA ALA A 435 10.41 -13.66 2.05
C ALA A 435 9.02 -13.36 1.43
N PRO A 436 8.31 -14.33 0.80
CA PRO A 436 6.95 -14.10 0.29
C PRO A 436 5.95 -13.56 1.32
N LEU A 437 5.88 -14.16 2.51
CA LEU A 437 4.98 -13.72 3.57
C LEU A 437 5.30 -12.29 4.03
N ARG A 438 6.58 -11.99 4.20
CA ARG A 438 7.06 -10.66 4.61
C ARG A 438 6.70 -9.59 3.58
N GLN A 439 6.84 -9.91 2.30
CA GLN A 439 6.45 -9.02 1.21
C GLN A 439 4.96 -8.72 1.26
N TRP A 440 4.11 -9.75 1.40
CA TRP A 440 2.67 -9.53 1.52
C TRP A 440 2.28 -8.70 2.74
N ILE A 441 2.87 -8.96 3.91
CA ILE A 441 2.64 -8.16 5.12
C ILE A 441 2.98 -6.69 4.86
N GLN A 442 4.08 -6.40 4.15
CA GLN A 442 4.46 -5.04 3.80
C GLN A 442 3.39 -4.34 2.94
N TYR A 443 2.80 -5.00 1.95
CA TYR A 443 1.73 -4.38 1.13
C TYR A 443 0.40 -4.22 1.88
N ILE A 444 0.08 -5.13 2.80
CA ILE A 444 -1.12 -5.03 3.63
C ILE A 444 -0.99 -3.87 4.64
N THR A 445 0.23 -3.64 5.15
CA THR A 445 0.49 -2.68 6.24
C THR A 445 1.06 -1.34 5.81
N GLY A 446 1.63 -1.25 4.61
CA GLY A 446 2.37 -0.08 4.12
C GLY A 446 3.75 0.10 4.74
N ILE A 447 4.20 -0.83 5.58
CA ILE A 447 5.44 -0.68 6.37
C ILE A 447 6.49 -1.65 5.85
N PRO A 448 7.69 -1.16 5.46
CA PRO A 448 8.79 -2.02 5.05
C PRO A 448 9.15 -3.08 6.09
N TRP A 449 9.46 -4.31 5.66
CA TRP A 449 9.77 -5.39 6.62
C TRP A 449 10.90 -5.04 7.59
N ASP A 450 11.94 -4.37 7.10
CA ASP A 450 13.10 -3.97 7.91
C ASP A 450 12.74 -2.99 9.04
N GLU A 451 11.64 -2.25 8.91
CA GLU A 451 11.15 -1.40 10.00
C GLU A 451 10.62 -2.23 11.17
N TYR A 452 10.12 -3.45 10.96
CA TYR A 452 9.62 -4.29 12.05
C TYR A 452 10.73 -4.85 12.96
N ALA A 453 11.92 -5.08 12.38
CA ALA A 453 13.06 -5.68 13.07
C ALA A 453 13.91 -4.66 13.86
N LYS A 454 13.75 -3.36 13.60
CA LYS A 454 14.52 -2.29 14.27
C LYS A 454 14.14 -2.13 15.74
N ILE A 455 15.13 -1.77 16.56
CA ILE A 455 14.91 -1.36 17.95
C ILE A 455 14.10 -0.06 17.96
N PRO A 456 12.97 0.00 18.69
CA PRO A 456 12.13 1.18 18.73
C PRO A 456 12.87 2.43 19.22
N ARG A 457 12.63 3.57 18.58
CA ARG A 457 13.19 4.87 18.98
C ARG A 457 12.13 5.71 19.71
N PRO A 458 12.53 6.60 20.64
CA PRO A 458 11.57 7.38 21.44
C PRO A 458 10.58 8.22 20.64
N ASN A 459 10.97 8.70 19.46
CA ASN A 459 10.16 9.60 18.63
C ASN A 459 9.53 8.89 17.41
N GLU A 460 9.40 7.56 17.45
CA GLU A 460 8.77 6.85 16.34
C GLU A 460 7.25 7.13 16.26
N PRO A 461 6.68 7.15 15.04
CA PRO A 461 5.25 7.32 14.87
C PRO A 461 4.45 6.23 15.58
N GLN A 462 3.36 6.62 16.25
CA GLN A 462 2.50 5.70 16.99
C GLN A 462 1.93 4.57 16.12
N TYR A 463 1.64 4.85 14.84
CA TYR A 463 1.16 3.83 13.90
C TYR A 463 2.19 2.70 13.70
N LEU A 464 3.49 3.03 13.65
CA LEU A 464 4.57 2.07 13.46
C LEU A 464 4.72 1.19 14.71
N LEU A 465 4.70 1.79 15.89
CA LEU A 465 4.74 1.07 17.16
C LEU A 465 3.55 0.11 17.30
N ALA A 466 2.35 0.58 16.97
CA ALA A 466 1.13 -0.22 16.98
C ALA A 466 1.23 -1.40 15.99
N SER A 467 1.66 -1.16 14.75
CA SER A 467 1.85 -2.22 13.75
C SER A 467 2.89 -3.26 14.17
N ARG A 468 4.00 -2.84 14.80
CA ARG A 468 5.01 -3.77 15.34
C ARG A 468 4.44 -4.66 16.44
N ALA A 469 3.75 -4.06 17.41
CA ALA A 469 3.13 -4.81 18.50
C ALA A 469 2.09 -5.80 17.97
N PHE A 470 1.25 -5.33 17.04
CA PHE A 470 0.24 -6.11 16.35
C PHE A 470 0.84 -7.33 15.63
N LEU A 471 1.85 -7.14 14.77
CA LEU A 471 2.45 -8.24 14.02
C LEU A 471 3.11 -9.28 14.94
N LYS A 472 3.87 -8.80 15.95
CA LYS A 472 4.48 -9.68 16.94
C LYS A 472 3.44 -10.50 17.68
N GLN A 473 2.33 -9.88 18.08
CA GLN A 473 1.24 -10.57 18.76
C GLN A 473 0.61 -11.66 17.88
N VAL A 474 0.32 -11.36 16.61
CA VAL A 474 -0.23 -12.37 15.68
C VAL A 474 0.71 -13.58 15.56
N ILE A 475 2.00 -13.35 15.36
CA ILE A 475 2.97 -14.45 15.25
C ILE A 475 3.10 -15.21 16.58
N LEU A 476 3.09 -14.51 17.73
CA LEU A 476 3.11 -15.14 19.05
C LEU A 476 1.91 -16.07 19.26
N GLU A 477 0.72 -15.62 18.91
CA GLU A 477 -0.52 -16.41 19.01
C GLU A 477 -0.42 -17.66 18.12
N GLU A 478 -0.11 -17.50 16.84
CA GLU A 478 -0.12 -18.60 15.86
C GLU A 478 1.04 -19.59 16.05
N ARG A 479 2.18 -19.16 16.60
CA ARG A 479 3.35 -20.05 16.79
C ARG A 479 3.26 -20.96 18.03
N THR A 480 2.41 -20.61 18.99
CA THR A 480 2.40 -21.24 20.32
C THR A 480 2.26 -22.77 20.27
N PRO A 481 1.30 -23.35 19.51
CA PRO A 481 1.15 -24.81 19.44
C PRO A 481 2.43 -25.53 18.97
N TRP A 482 3.11 -24.94 17.99
CA TRP A 482 4.33 -25.50 17.41
C TRP A 482 5.52 -25.41 18.36
N LEU A 483 5.61 -24.32 19.14
CA LEU A 483 6.65 -24.18 20.16
C LEU A 483 6.49 -25.20 21.29
N ASP A 484 5.26 -25.48 21.71
CA ASP A 484 5.00 -26.46 22.76
C ASP A 484 5.33 -27.89 22.30
N GLU A 485 4.99 -28.22 21.04
CA GLU A 485 5.39 -29.49 20.42
C GLU A 485 6.92 -29.62 20.29
N LEU A 486 7.62 -28.55 19.90
CA LEU A 486 9.07 -28.54 19.81
C LEU A 486 9.72 -28.78 21.18
N LYS A 487 9.25 -28.10 22.24
CA LYS A 487 9.75 -28.31 23.60
C LYS A 487 9.62 -29.75 24.04
N HIS A 488 8.45 -30.36 23.82
CA HIS A 488 8.21 -31.78 24.14
C HIS A 488 9.16 -32.70 23.36
N THR A 489 9.36 -32.42 22.07
CA THR A 489 10.28 -33.19 21.22
C THR A 489 11.73 -33.06 21.70
N MET A 490 12.17 -31.85 22.04
CA MET A 490 13.53 -31.60 22.53
C MET A 490 13.78 -32.26 23.89
N MET A 491 12.81 -32.25 24.81
CA MET A 491 12.93 -32.97 26.08
C MET A 491 13.16 -34.47 25.84
N LYS A 492 12.37 -35.10 24.97
CA LYS A 492 12.54 -36.51 24.60
C LYS A 492 13.90 -36.78 23.96
N VAL A 493 14.36 -35.91 23.07
CA VAL A 493 15.69 -36.03 22.44
C VAL A 493 16.79 -36.01 23.50
N VAL A 494 16.73 -35.10 24.47
CA VAL A 494 17.73 -35.02 25.55
C VAL A 494 17.70 -36.27 26.44
N GLU A 495 16.51 -36.76 26.80
CA GLU A 495 16.35 -38.01 27.56
C GLU A 495 16.95 -39.21 26.80
N GLU A 496 16.66 -39.31 25.50
CA GLU A 496 17.15 -40.40 24.64
C GLU A 496 18.68 -40.31 24.44
N ILE A 497 19.26 -39.11 24.29
CA ILE A 497 20.73 -38.90 24.26
C ILE A 497 21.37 -39.39 25.57
N ASN A 498 20.82 -38.98 26.71
CA ASN A 498 21.36 -39.31 28.04
C ASN A 498 21.24 -40.81 28.35
N ALA A 499 20.24 -41.49 27.80
CA ALA A 499 20.08 -42.95 27.92
C ALA A 499 21.03 -43.74 26.99
N ALA A 500 21.48 -43.15 25.88
CA ALA A 500 22.28 -43.82 24.84
C ALA A 500 23.80 -43.82 25.10
N ILE A 501 24.23 -43.98 26.36
CA ILE A 501 25.64 -43.83 26.80
C ILE A 501 26.62 -44.69 25.98
N ASP A 502 26.23 -45.92 25.62
CA ASP A 502 27.08 -46.90 24.88
C ASP A 502 26.52 -47.30 23.50
N GLY A 503 25.44 -46.65 23.05
CA GLY A 503 24.67 -47.04 21.87
C GLY A 503 24.93 -46.22 20.60
N THR A 504 24.27 -46.63 19.52
CA THR A 504 24.07 -45.79 18.32
C THR A 504 22.64 -45.28 18.36
N TYR A 505 22.45 -43.98 18.22
CA TYR A 505 21.13 -43.34 18.24
C TYR A 505 21.03 -42.37 17.07
N CYS A 506 19.89 -42.34 16.40
CA CYS A 506 19.58 -41.36 15.38
C CYS A 506 18.11 -40.97 15.51
N ARG A 507 17.85 -39.69 15.73
CA ARG A 507 16.51 -39.11 15.70
C ARG A 507 16.44 -38.09 14.59
N GLN A 508 15.42 -38.24 13.77
CA GLN A 508 15.11 -37.36 12.66
C GLN A 508 13.71 -36.80 12.87
N PHE A 509 13.57 -35.50 12.76
CA PHE A 509 12.27 -34.83 12.82
C PHE A 509 12.33 -33.53 12.03
N THR A 510 11.15 -33.02 11.66
CA THR A 510 11.01 -31.71 11.02
C THR A 510 10.47 -30.72 12.03
N PHE A 511 10.96 -29.49 12.01
CA PHE A 511 10.34 -28.38 12.71
C PHE A 511 10.19 -27.20 11.76
N GLN A 512 8.95 -26.81 11.45
CA GLN A 512 8.63 -25.68 10.57
C GLN A 512 9.46 -25.74 9.27
N GLY A 513 9.41 -26.85 8.53
CA GLY A 513 10.13 -27.03 7.27
C GLY A 513 11.65 -27.08 7.37
N ILE A 514 12.20 -27.39 8.55
CA ILE A 514 13.64 -27.60 8.76
C ILE A 514 13.85 -29.04 9.18
N SER A 515 14.70 -29.74 8.44
CA SER A 515 15.07 -31.11 8.77
C SER A 515 16.13 -31.11 9.88
N ILE A 516 15.80 -31.72 11.02
CA ILE A 516 16.66 -31.79 12.18
C ILE A 516 17.05 -33.25 12.44
N GLU A 517 18.35 -33.48 12.52
CA GLU A 517 18.92 -34.80 12.82
C GLU A 517 19.78 -34.72 14.09
N VAL A 518 19.60 -35.68 14.99
CA VAL A 518 20.41 -35.84 16.19
C VAL A 518 20.99 -37.23 16.20
N VAL A 519 22.33 -37.33 16.15
CA VAL A 519 23.06 -38.60 16.00
C VAL A 519 23.99 -38.79 17.18
N VAL A 520 23.89 -39.94 17.86
CA VAL A 520 24.93 -40.45 18.76
C VAL A 520 25.59 -41.62 18.05
N SER A 521 26.86 -41.48 17.73
CA SER A 521 27.65 -42.56 17.13
C SER A 521 28.23 -43.46 18.22
N LYS A 522 28.49 -44.72 17.89
CA LYS A 522 29.16 -45.66 18.80
C LYS A 522 30.51 -45.10 19.26
N GLU A 523 30.87 -45.30 20.52
CA GLU A 523 32.16 -44.87 21.03
C GLU A 523 33.28 -45.47 20.18
N GLN A 524 34.14 -44.60 19.68
CA GLN A 524 35.31 -45.00 18.93
C GLN A 524 36.46 -45.22 19.91
N GLY A 525 36.78 -46.49 20.20
CA GLY A 525 37.92 -46.85 21.04
C GLY A 525 39.22 -46.20 20.54
N SER A 526 40.15 -45.87 21.44
CA SER A 526 41.37 -45.15 21.08
C SER A 526 42.11 -45.86 19.94
N PHE A 527 42.67 -45.08 19.01
CA PHE A 527 43.44 -45.61 17.87
C PHE A 527 44.53 -46.59 18.33
N PHE A 528 45.18 -46.29 19.46
CA PHE A 528 46.17 -47.16 20.09
C PHE A 528 45.59 -48.45 20.68
N LYS A 529 44.37 -48.45 21.26
CA LYS A 529 43.70 -49.69 21.68
C LYS A 529 43.31 -50.55 20.48
N ARG A 530 42.89 -49.94 19.35
CA ARG A 530 42.60 -50.66 18.10
C ARG A 530 43.85 -51.27 17.48
N LEU A 531 44.98 -50.55 17.44
CA LEU A 531 46.27 -51.08 17.00
C LEU A 531 46.80 -52.17 17.94
N ALA A 532 46.77 -51.97 19.27
CA ALA A 532 47.21 -52.98 20.23
C ALA A 532 46.41 -54.29 20.13
N HIS A 533 45.12 -54.21 19.77
CA HIS A 533 44.29 -55.39 19.56
C HIS A 533 44.61 -56.15 18.26
N ILE A 534 45.15 -55.44 17.25
CA ILE A 534 45.65 -56.03 15.99
C ILE A 534 47.03 -56.68 16.22
N PHE A 535 47.91 -56.06 17.01
CA PHE A 535 49.23 -56.60 17.34
C PHE A 535 49.21 -57.77 18.36
N ASN A 536 48.19 -57.86 19.22
CA ASN A 536 48.01 -59.00 20.15
C ASN A 536 47.32 -60.22 19.51
N ARG A 537 47.05 -60.21 18.20
CA ARG A 537 46.57 -61.36 17.41
C ARG A 537 47.61 -61.86 16.40
N GLY A 538 48.88 -61.43 16.54
CA GLY A 538 50.01 -61.93 15.76
C GLY A 538 50.66 -63.12 16.42
#